data_AF-A0AAV6PGR7-F1
#
_entry.id   AF-A0AAV6PGR7-F1
#
_cell.length_a   1.000
_cell.length_b   1.000
_cell.length_c   1.000
_cell.angle_alpha   90.00
_cell.angle_beta   90.00
_cell.angle_gamma   90.00
#
_symmetry.space_group_name_H-M   'P 1'
#
loop_
_entity.id
_entity.type
_entity.pdbx_description
1 polymer ?
#
loop_
_entity_poly.entity_id
_entity_poly.type
_entity_poly.pdbx_seq_one_letter_code
_entity_poly.pdbx_strand_id
1 'polypeptide(L)' 'MNMASLKTVLYLEICLNAWMITTAEKHLVPKAENVRWFSLDFKTILTWTTKASPDYTFSVLYSR' A
#
# COMPACT_ATOMS: atom_id res chain seq x y z
N MET A 1 -11.99 37.93 -9.26
CA MET A 1 -11.60 36.85 -8.32
C MET A 1 -11.41 37.49 -6.96
N ASN A 2 -12.13 37.08 -5.92
CA ASN A 2 -12.04 37.70 -4.59
C ASN A 2 -11.13 36.87 -3.67
N MET A 3 -10.56 37.47 -2.63
CA MET A 3 -9.56 36.86 -1.75
C MET A 3 -10.03 35.52 -1.13
N ALA A 4 -11.33 35.39 -0.88
CA ALA A 4 -11.92 34.13 -0.42
C ALA A 4 -11.76 33.01 -1.46
N SER A 5 -12.05 33.27 -2.74
CA SER A 5 -11.91 32.24 -3.79
C SER A 5 -10.44 31.88 -4.05
N LEU A 6 -9.53 32.84 -3.94
CA LEU A 6 -8.09 32.57 -4.03
C LEU A 6 -7.62 31.60 -2.93
N LYS A 7 -8.05 31.83 -1.69
CA LYS A 7 -7.74 30.91 -0.57
C LYS A 7 -8.31 29.51 -0.84
N THR A 8 -9.55 29.41 -1.29
CA THR A 8 -10.18 28.12 -1.59
C THR A 8 -9.42 27.35 -2.67
N VAL A 9 -8.98 28.03 -3.74
CA VAL A 9 -8.19 27.41 -4.82
C VAL A 9 -6.84 26.90 -4.28
N LEU A 10 -6.14 27.71 -3.49
CA LEU A 10 -4.85 27.30 -2.89
C LEU A 10 -5.01 26.09 -1.96
N TYR A 11 -6.08 26.05 -1.15
CA TYR A 11 -6.37 24.90 -0.30
C TYR A 11 -6.66 23.64 -1.12
N LEU A 12 -7.47 23.76 -2.18
CA LEU A 12 -7.76 22.64 -3.09
C LEU A 12 -6.50 22.10 -3.75
N GLU A 13 -5.62 22.97 -4.25
CA GLU A 13 -4.34 22.56 -4.84
C GLU A 13 -3.47 21.81 -3.83
N ILE A 14 -3.33 22.33 -2.60
CA ILE A 14 -2.56 21.66 -1.54
C ILE A 14 -3.17 20.29 -1.22
N CYS A 15 -4.50 20.20 -1.08
CA CYS A 15 -5.19 18.94 -0.79
C CYS A 15 -5.00 17.91 -1.92
N LEU A 16 -5.10 18.34 -3.18
CA LEU A 16 -4.91 17.47 -4.34
C LEU A 16 -3.47 16.96 -4.45
N ASN A 17 -2.48 17.83 -4.19
CA ASN A 17 -1.07 17.43 -4.16
C ASN A 17 -0.80 16.41 -3.04
N ALA A 18 -1.31 16.65 -1.84
CA ALA A 18 -1.18 15.71 -0.72
C ALA A 18 -1.86 14.35 -1.02
N TRP A 19 -3.04 14.37 -1.64
CA TRP A 19 -3.74 13.16 -2.07
C TRP A 19 -2.93 12.37 -3.11
N MET A 20 -2.35 13.06 -4.10
CA MET A 20 -1.59 12.40 -5.16
C MET A 20 -0.34 11.70 -4.61
N ILE A 21 0.40 12.37 -3.70
CA ILE A 21 1.60 11.82 -3.05
C ILE A 21 1.26 10.57 -2.24
N THR A 22 0.22 10.63 -1.39
CA THR A 22 -0.19 9.51 -0.54
C THR A 22 -0.76 8.33 -1.34
N THR A 23 -1.40 8.60 -2.48
CA THR A 23 -1.90 7.55 -3.37
C THR A 23 -0.76 6.88 -4.13
N ALA A 24 0.23 7.65 -4.61
CA ALA A 24 1.42 7.11 -5.26
C ALA A 24 2.19 6.14 -4.34
N GLU A 25 2.41 6.52 -3.07
CA GLU A 25 3.13 5.69 -2.10
C GLU A 25 2.43 4.33 -1.83
N LYS A 26 1.10 4.31 -1.76
CA LYS A 26 0.32 3.06 -1.62
C LYS A 26 0.50 2.11 -2.81
N HIS A 27 0.87 2.62 -3.98
CA HIS A 27 1.17 1.82 -5.15
C HIS A 27 2.64 1.39 -5.24
N LEU A 28 3.54 1.97 -4.43
CA LEU A 28 4.95 1.61 -4.40
C LEU A 28 5.23 0.36 -3.57
N VAL A 29 4.48 0.14 -2.47
CA VAL A 29 4.67 -1.03 -1.61
C VAL A 29 3.92 -2.24 -2.19
N PRO A 30 4.61 -3.34 -2.58
CA PRO A 30 3.98 -4.51 -3.14
C PRO A 30 3.16 -5.23 -2.07
N LYS A 31 1.87 -5.39 -2.35
CA LYS A 31 0.97 -6.19 -1.54
C LYS A 31 1.22 -7.68 -1.79
N ALA A 32 1.28 -8.47 -0.73
CA ALA A 32 1.24 -9.93 -0.84
C ALA A 32 -0.16 -10.38 -1.29
N GLU A 33 -0.21 -11.16 -2.36
CA GLU A 33 -1.40 -11.71 -2.99
C GLU A 33 -1.39 -13.24 -2.88
N ASN A 34 -2.56 -13.90 -3.05
CA ASN A 34 -2.67 -15.37 -3.01
C ASN A 34 -2.04 -16.03 -1.77
N VAL A 35 -2.17 -15.41 -0.60
CA VAL A 35 -1.65 -15.93 0.66
C VAL A 35 -2.36 -17.25 1.01
N ARG A 36 -1.60 -18.35 1.08
CA ARG A 36 -2.14 -19.70 1.29
C ARG A 36 -1.29 -20.51 2.24
N TRP A 37 -1.96 -21.32 3.05
CA TRP A 37 -1.34 -22.33 3.87
C TRP A 37 -1.27 -23.66 3.11
N PHE A 38 -0.13 -24.32 3.18
CA PHE A 38 0.05 -25.71 2.78
C PHE A 38 0.60 -26.47 3.98
N SER A 39 -0.02 -27.60 4.32
CA SER A 39 0.43 -28.45 5.42
C SER A 39 0.45 -29.91 4.98
N LEU A 40 1.60 -30.57 5.15
CA LEU A 40 1.79 -31.99 4.88
C LEU A 40 2.70 -32.56 5.98
N ASP A 41 2.32 -33.68 6.58
CA ASP A 41 3.09 -34.32 7.65
C ASP A 41 3.47 -33.36 8.80
N PHE A 42 2.52 -32.54 9.24
CA PHE A 42 2.69 -31.46 10.23
C PHE A 42 3.69 -30.35 9.85
N LYS A 43 4.28 -30.39 8.65
CA LYS A 43 5.09 -29.30 8.11
C LYS A 43 4.17 -28.29 7.43
N THR A 44 4.05 -27.11 8.05
CA THR A 44 3.19 -26.04 7.56
C THR A 44 4.03 -24.93 6.92
N ILE A 45 3.67 -24.53 5.70
CA ILE A 45 4.33 -23.50 4.91
C ILE A 45 3.28 -22.46 4.51
N LEU A 46 3.58 -21.18 4.73
CA LEU A 46 2.82 -20.05 4.19
C LEU A 46 3.46 -19.62 2.87
N THR A 47 2.68 -19.60 1.79
CA THR A 47 3.13 -19.11 0.47
C THR A 47 2.29 -17.92 0.03
N TRP A 48 2.90 -17.02 -0.74
CA TRP A 48 2.22 -15.87 -1.33
C TRP A 48 2.90 -15.46 -2.64
N THR A 49 2.18 -14.72 -3.47
CA THR A 49 2.70 -14.08 -4.69
C THR A 49 2.80 -12.58 -4.48
N THR A 50 3.68 -11.90 -5.21
CA THR A 50 3.81 -10.44 -5.16
C THR A 50 3.98 -9.91 -6.58
N LYS A 51 3.59 -8.66 -6.82
CA LYS A 51 3.97 -7.99 -8.07
C LYS A 51 5.50 -7.85 -8.09
N ALA A 52 6.10 -8.04 -9.27
CA ALA A 52 7.54 -7.97 -9.44
C ALA A 52 8.05 -6.60 -8.97
N SER A 53 8.71 -6.58 -7.82
CA SER A 53 9.35 -5.40 -7.27
C SER A 53 10.67 -5.90 -6.67
N PRO A 54 11.82 -5.48 -7.22
CA PRO A 54 13.10 -5.83 -6.62
C PRO A 54 13.18 -5.18 -5.23
N ASP A 55 13.64 -5.97 -4.25
CA ASP A 55 14.06 -5.53 -2.91
C ASP A 55 12.94 -5.23 -1.88
N TYR A 56 11.98 -6.14 -1.70
CA TYR A 56 11.02 -6.09 -0.59
C TYR A 56 11.17 -7.26 0.39
N THR A 57 11.20 -6.92 1.69
CA THR A 57 11.12 -7.88 2.79
C THR A 57 9.70 -7.93 3.33
N PHE A 58 9.20 -9.14 3.60
CA PHE A 58 7.86 -9.37 4.16
C PHE A 58 7.97 -9.84 5.61
N SER A 59 7.09 -9.33 6.46
CA SER A 59 6.92 -9.82 7.83
C SER A 59 5.68 -10.72 7.89
N VAL A 60 5.82 -11.87 8.54
CA VAL A 60 4.71 -12.81 8.77
C VAL A 60 4.32 -12.75 10.25
N LEU A 61 3.04 -12.49 10.49
CA LEU A 61 2.44 -12.55 11.82
C LEU A 61 1.47 -13.72 11.87
N TYR A 62 1.46 -14.46 12.98
CA TYR A 62 0.52 -15.54 13.22
C TYR A 62 -0.04 -15.46 14.65
N SER A 63 -1.25 -15.98 14.83
CA SER A 63 -1.94 -16.08 16.10
C SER A 63 -2.60 -17.46 16.21
N ARG A 64 -2.74 -17.95 17.43
CA ARG A 64 -3.35 -19.25 17.73
C ARG A 64 -4.87 -19.22 17.63
#